data_AF-A0A9X7Y165-F1
#
_entry.id   AF-A0A9X7Y165-F1
#
_cell.length_a   1.000
_cell.length_b   1.000
_cell.length_c   1.000
_cell.angle_alpha   90.00
_cell.angle_beta   90.00
_cell.angle_gamma   90.00
#
_symmetry.space_group_name_H-M   'P 1'
#
loop_
_entity.id
_entity.type
_entity.pdbx_description
1 polymer ?
#
loop_
_entity_poly.entity_id
_entity_poly.type
_entity_poly.pdbx_seq_one_letter_code
_entity_poly.pdbx_strand_id
1 'polypeptide(L)'
;MIKLTKSVNIPWISALILIIAYSLGNGIYITINRITYYPVFEWKLASMFLSILSAALMVLYNPRKYAFLLPLSLLSFYSLQLTPFLLLIPIIYELRKGIGLVINYVLIIVNSSMITWLILRILLGINSYFSVPLLILNSGLPIAIPIIWFSGILFALLNGVNNIHVRIPLFLPYVTVLLIALIPYIPFINPAKIPETVDFTYYYSWLLHPTFTGWFFYSRPLYLLLLYSLSLIFGPYQVAYYEFVFISLLYVYSAYKLASAIDNKMANLSALLAAVSPMLITFLYSGLEANLFSISLMFISISYLIKRKKLPLAILLSILALLSHIYAWAQLSSVIIVYYLFMFIFKKISPTKYEIVYLFSLIPFTFIGLYAIFSGIFPVPVGLFNFNQLVYQIAVVSWGSNNALIYYLLSAYGTRYLNGILKSLYVVSLLGIIVLQPASNLVIDLPLFIPTAYAINSLNKLSLSYLVILFLILWGIYMSVNSVPYLG
;
A
#
# COMPACT_ATOMS: atom_id res chain seq x y z
N MET A 1 -28.58 -25.86 -30.54
CA MET A 1 -27.89 -25.48 -29.28
C MET A 1 -26.43 -25.17 -29.63
N ILE A 2 -26.09 -23.89 -29.78
CA ILE A 2 -24.73 -23.48 -30.18
C ILE A 2 -23.81 -23.77 -28.98
N LYS A 3 -22.95 -24.79 -29.10
CA LYS A 3 -21.85 -25.01 -28.14
C LYS A 3 -20.87 -23.86 -28.31
N LEU A 4 -21.09 -22.75 -27.59
CA LEU A 4 -20.03 -21.80 -27.30
C LEU A 4 -18.93 -22.62 -26.63
N THR A 5 -17.83 -22.86 -27.35
CA THR A 5 -16.61 -23.44 -26.78
C THR A 5 -16.33 -22.71 -25.47
N LYS A 6 -16.18 -23.45 -24.37
CA LYS A 6 -15.96 -22.90 -23.02
C LYS A 6 -14.71 -22.03 -23.01
N SER A 7 -14.90 -20.77 -23.37
CA SER A 7 -13.85 -19.79 -23.46
C SER A 7 -13.46 -19.41 -22.05
N VAL A 8 -12.18 -19.59 -21.72
CA VAL A 8 -11.60 -19.15 -20.45
C VAL A 8 -11.84 -17.65 -20.22
N ASN A 9 -12.17 -16.89 -21.27
CA ASN A 9 -12.42 -15.45 -21.19
C ASN A 9 -13.79 -15.08 -20.59
N ILE A 10 -14.83 -15.91 -20.69
CA ILE A 10 -16.18 -15.51 -20.22
C ILE A 10 -16.21 -15.24 -18.71
N PRO A 11 -15.62 -16.09 -17.84
CA PRO A 11 -15.49 -15.78 -16.42
C PRO A 11 -14.74 -14.46 -16.15
N TRP A 12 -13.67 -14.17 -16.89
CA TRP A 12 -12.90 -12.92 -16.75
C TRP A 12 -13.69 -11.69 -17.18
N ILE A 13 -14.44 -11.77 -18.30
CA ILE A 13 -15.33 -10.68 -18.76
C ILE A 13 -16.42 -10.44 -17.71
N SER A 14 -17.02 -11.51 -17.19
CA SER A 14 -18.08 -11.44 -16.18
C SER A 14 -17.57 -10.79 -14.88
N ALA A 15 -16.35 -11.13 -14.45
CA ALA A 15 -15.70 -10.50 -13.29
C ALA A 15 -15.45 -9.00 -13.52
N LEU A 16 -14.92 -8.62 -14.69
CA LEU A 16 -14.67 -7.21 -15.03
C LEU A 16 -15.96 -6.39 -15.04
N ILE A 17 -17.03 -6.94 -15.64
CA ILE A 17 -18.35 -6.31 -15.65
C ILE A 17 -18.86 -6.09 -14.22
N LEU A 18 -18.65 -7.04 -13.29
CA LEU A 18 -19.07 -6.87 -11.90
C LEU A 18 -18.27 -5.83 -11.14
N ILE A 19 -16.96 -5.70 -11.41
CA ILE A 19 -16.13 -4.65 -10.82
C ILE A 19 -16.65 -3.27 -11.28
N ILE A 20 -16.98 -3.13 -12.57
CA ILE A 20 -17.57 -1.90 -13.11
C ILE A 20 -18.97 -1.68 -12.53
N ALA A 21 -19.80 -2.71 -12.45
CA ALA A 21 -21.14 -2.65 -11.87
C ALA A 21 -21.07 -2.16 -10.42
N TYR A 22 -20.19 -2.72 -9.61
CA TYR A 22 -19.99 -2.29 -8.24
C TYR A 22 -19.57 -0.82 -8.16
N SER A 23 -18.59 -0.43 -8.99
CA SER A 23 -18.05 0.94 -9.02
C SER A 23 -19.13 1.96 -9.39
N LEU A 24 -19.99 1.64 -10.35
CA LEU A 24 -21.12 2.49 -10.71
C LEU A 24 -22.24 2.48 -9.67
N GLY A 25 -22.43 1.36 -8.95
CA GLY A 25 -23.46 1.22 -7.93
C GLY A 25 -23.17 2.00 -6.65
N ASN A 26 -21.89 2.24 -6.36
CA ASN A 26 -21.42 2.96 -5.17
C ASN A 26 -20.80 4.32 -5.49
N GLY A 27 -20.60 4.61 -6.77
CA GLY A 27 -19.74 5.68 -7.24
C GLY A 27 -18.25 5.42 -6.99
N ILE A 28 -17.44 6.25 -7.62
CA ILE A 28 -15.98 6.16 -7.62
C ILE A 28 -15.44 7.30 -6.75
N TYR A 29 -14.54 6.96 -5.84
CA TYR A 29 -13.78 7.94 -5.07
C TYR A 29 -12.61 8.41 -5.92
N ILE A 30 -12.66 9.67 -6.35
CA ILE A 30 -11.64 10.24 -7.21
C ILE A 30 -10.90 11.31 -6.42
N THR A 31 -9.59 11.14 -6.28
CA THR A 31 -8.73 12.23 -5.83
C THR A 31 -8.12 12.91 -7.05
N ILE A 32 -8.38 14.20 -7.20
CA ILE A 32 -7.71 15.08 -8.17
C ILE A 32 -7.23 16.29 -7.40
N ASN A 33 -5.95 16.63 -7.53
CA ASN A 33 -5.34 17.81 -6.90
C ASN A 33 -5.65 17.93 -5.39
N ARG A 34 -5.54 16.83 -4.64
CA ARG A 34 -5.88 16.73 -3.20
C ARG A 34 -7.34 16.97 -2.81
N ILE A 35 -8.25 17.02 -3.76
CA ILE A 35 -9.69 17.01 -3.49
C ILE A 35 -10.19 15.61 -3.77
N THR A 36 -10.61 14.91 -2.71
CA THR A 36 -11.30 13.64 -2.85
C THR A 36 -12.78 13.90 -3.07
N TYR A 37 -13.26 13.61 -4.26
CA TYR A 37 -14.67 13.70 -4.60
C TYR A 37 -15.40 12.44 -4.11
N TYR A 38 -16.41 12.67 -3.27
CA TYR A 38 -17.24 11.64 -2.66
C TYR A 38 -18.52 11.43 -3.47
N PRO A 39 -18.90 10.15 -3.59
CA PRO A 39 -18.88 9.35 -4.82
C PRO A 39 -19.27 10.09 -6.10
N VAL A 40 -18.45 9.98 -7.16
CA VAL A 40 -18.73 10.51 -8.50
C VAL A 40 -19.06 9.35 -9.47
N PHE A 41 -19.79 9.62 -10.55
CA PHE A 41 -20.19 8.63 -11.56
C PHE A 41 -21.08 7.49 -11.01
N GLU A 42 -21.88 7.78 -9.98
CA GLU A 42 -22.88 6.83 -9.50
C GLU A 42 -24.00 6.66 -10.54
N TRP A 43 -24.17 5.44 -11.04
CA TRP A 43 -25.24 5.08 -11.97
C TRP A 43 -25.86 3.74 -11.58
N LYS A 44 -26.83 3.82 -10.67
CA LYS A 44 -27.55 2.66 -10.09
C LYS A 44 -28.15 1.73 -11.14
N LEU A 45 -28.85 2.27 -12.14
CA LEU A 45 -29.46 1.47 -13.20
C LEU A 45 -28.42 0.72 -14.04
N ALA A 46 -27.31 1.38 -14.40
CA ALA A 46 -26.23 0.72 -15.12
C ALA A 46 -25.59 -0.39 -14.28
N SER A 47 -25.39 -0.16 -12.98
CA SER A 47 -24.90 -1.18 -12.03
C SER A 47 -25.78 -2.43 -12.00
N MET A 48 -27.11 -2.25 -11.94
CA MET A 48 -28.08 -3.36 -11.98
C MET A 48 -28.00 -4.13 -13.28
N PHE A 49 -28.03 -3.40 -14.40
CA PHE A 49 -27.95 -4.00 -15.74
C PHE A 49 -26.66 -4.80 -15.93
N LEU A 50 -25.52 -4.25 -15.52
CA LEU A 50 -24.22 -4.92 -15.61
C LEU A 50 -24.15 -6.16 -14.69
N SER A 51 -24.76 -6.11 -13.50
CA SER A 51 -24.84 -7.27 -12.61
C SER A 51 -25.64 -8.42 -13.23
N ILE A 52 -26.79 -8.11 -13.84
CA ILE A 52 -27.62 -9.08 -14.56
C ILE A 52 -26.88 -9.61 -15.80
N LEU A 53 -26.22 -8.73 -16.56
CA LEU A 53 -25.44 -9.10 -17.74
C LEU A 53 -24.31 -10.07 -17.38
N SER A 54 -23.58 -9.82 -16.29
CA SER A 54 -22.53 -10.72 -15.82
C SER A 54 -23.06 -12.10 -15.44
N ALA A 55 -24.19 -12.15 -14.72
CA ALA A 55 -24.84 -13.41 -14.39
C ALA A 55 -25.30 -14.16 -15.64
N ALA A 56 -25.90 -13.46 -16.61
CA ALA A 56 -26.33 -14.04 -17.89
C ALA A 56 -25.14 -14.63 -18.68
N LEU A 57 -24.00 -13.93 -18.73
CA LEU A 57 -22.77 -14.45 -19.36
C LEU A 57 -22.28 -15.73 -18.70
N MET A 58 -22.32 -15.82 -17.37
CA MET A 58 -21.95 -17.04 -16.64
C MET A 58 -22.93 -18.20 -16.87
N VAL A 59 -24.23 -17.92 -16.99
CA VAL A 59 -25.24 -18.91 -17.39
C VAL A 59 -24.96 -19.43 -18.80
N LEU A 60 -24.64 -18.54 -19.76
CA LEU A 60 -24.27 -18.94 -21.11
C LEU A 60 -22.99 -19.78 -21.13
N TYR A 61 -22.02 -19.49 -20.27
CA TYR A 61 -20.79 -20.27 -20.14
C TYR A 61 -21.02 -21.70 -19.63
N ASN A 62 -21.89 -21.89 -18.63
CA ASN A 62 -22.28 -23.22 -18.17
C ASN A 62 -23.68 -23.21 -17.50
N PRO A 63 -24.75 -23.45 -18.28
CA PRO A 63 -26.11 -23.23 -17.80
C PRO A 63 -26.48 -24.19 -16.66
N ARG A 64 -25.98 -25.44 -16.69
CA ARG A 64 -26.24 -26.43 -15.64
C ARG A 64 -25.65 -26.04 -14.28
N LYS A 65 -24.50 -25.34 -14.28
CA LYS A 65 -23.80 -24.98 -13.06
C LYS A 65 -24.21 -23.61 -12.53
N TYR A 66 -24.54 -22.67 -13.42
CA TYR A 66 -24.68 -21.24 -13.06
C TYR A 66 -26.08 -20.66 -13.24
N ALA A 67 -27.10 -21.45 -13.61
CA ALA A 67 -28.48 -20.97 -13.73
C ALA A 67 -28.97 -20.17 -12.51
N PHE A 68 -28.52 -20.54 -11.29
CA PHE A 68 -28.88 -19.85 -10.04
C PHE A 68 -28.35 -18.42 -9.94
N LEU A 69 -27.35 -18.02 -10.73
CA LEU A 69 -26.82 -16.65 -10.72
C LEU A 69 -27.81 -15.62 -11.26
N LEU A 70 -28.70 -16.03 -12.16
CA LEU A 70 -29.69 -15.15 -12.78
C LEU A 70 -30.72 -14.64 -11.75
N PRO A 71 -31.40 -15.50 -10.97
CA PRO A 71 -32.25 -15.02 -9.87
C PRO A 71 -31.44 -14.31 -8.77
N LEU A 72 -30.20 -14.75 -8.49
CA LEU A 72 -29.33 -14.06 -7.53
C LEU A 72 -29.00 -12.63 -7.97
N SER A 73 -28.83 -12.39 -9.27
CA SER A 73 -28.54 -11.06 -9.82
C SER A 73 -29.70 -10.08 -9.67
N LEU A 74 -30.94 -10.56 -9.50
CA LEU A 74 -32.11 -9.72 -9.21
C LEU A 74 -32.06 -9.14 -7.78
N LEU A 75 -31.18 -9.61 -6.90
CA LEU A 75 -30.90 -8.90 -5.65
C LEU A 75 -30.32 -7.50 -5.89
N SER A 76 -29.82 -7.20 -7.10
CA SER A 76 -29.34 -5.85 -7.46
C SER A 76 -30.44 -4.79 -7.40
N PHE A 77 -31.72 -5.18 -7.51
CA PHE A 77 -32.86 -4.27 -7.27
C PHE A 77 -32.96 -3.82 -5.81
N TYR A 78 -32.39 -4.58 -4.87
CA TYR A 78 -32.45 -4.32 -3.43
C TYR A 78 -31.12 -3.86 -2.85
N SER A 79 -29.99 -4.43 -3.31
CA SER A 79 -28.65 -4.09 -2.82
C SER A 79 -27.62 -4.08 -3.94
N LEU A 80 -27.26 -2.86 -4.38
CA LEU A 80 -26.20 -2.62 -5.37
C LEU A 80 -24.80 -2.89 -4.82
N GLN A 81 -24.65 -2.85 -3.48
CA GLN A 81 -23.40 -3.12 -2.78
C GLN A 81 -23.10 -4.62 -2.71
N LEU A 82 -24.07 -5.41 -2.23
CA LEU A 82 -23.83 -6.82 -1.92
C LEU A 82 -23.94 -7.71 -3.15
N THR A 83 -24.80 -7.37 -4.10
CA THR A 83 -25.08 -8.25 -5.25
C THR A 83 -23.84 -8.51 -6.11
N PRO A 84 -23.04 -7.50 -6.50
CA PRO A 84 -21.83 -7.75 -7.27
C PRO A 84 -20.83 -8.65 -6.53
N PHE A 85 -20.69 -8.49 -5.21
CA PHE A 85 -19.83 -9.35 -4.39
C PHE A 85 -20.32 -10.80 -4.36
N LEU A 86 -21.62 -11.01 -4.14
CA LEU A 86 -22.21 -12.35 -4.10
C LEU A 86 -22.06 -13.08 -5.44
N LEU A 87 -22.23 -12.37 -6.56
CA LEU A 87 -22.02 -12.91 -7.91
C LEU A 87 -20.53 -13.22 -8.18
N LEU A 88 -19.61 -12.44 -7.60
CA LEU A 88 -18.16 -12.62 -7.78
C LEU A 88 -17.66 -13.95 -7.20
N ILE A 89 -18.21 -14.42 -6.07
CA ILE A 89 -17.78 -15.66 -5.37
C ILE A 89 -17.71 -16.89 -6.32
N PRO A 90 -18.80 -17.29 -7.00
CA PRO A 90 -18.78 -18.43 -7.91
C PRO A 90 -17.96 -18.18 -9.19
N ILE A 91 -17.77 -16.91 -9.58
CA ILE A 91 -16.93 -16.53 -10.72
C ILE A 91 -15.44 -16.72 -10.38
N ILE A 92 -15.01 -16.29 -9.19
CA ILE A 92 -13.63 -16.46 -8.70
C ILE A 92 -13.20 -17.93 -8.76
N TYR A 93 -14.10 -18.86 -8.44
CA TYR A 93 -13.83 -20.29 -8.57
C TYR A 93 -13.48 -20.72 -10.00
N GLU A 94 -14.03 -20.09 -11.03
CA GLU A 94 -13.67 -20.37 -12.43
C GLU A 94 -12.39 -19.65 -12.85
N LEU A 95 -12.12 -18.45 -12.31
CA LEU A 95 -10.87 -17.71 -12.59
C LEU A 95 -9.62 -18.49 -12.20
N ARG A 96 -9.71 -19.41 -11.21
CA ARG A 96 -8.59 -20.29 -10.81
C ARG A 96 -8.07 -21.20 -11.94
N LYS A 97 -8.87 -21.41 -12.99
CA LYS A 97 -8.52 -22.30 -14.12
C LYS A 97 -7.49 -21.69 -15.07
N GLY A 98 -7.14 -20.42 -14.90
CA GLY A 98 -6.10 -19.75 -15.67
C GLY A 98 -6.44 -18.30 -16.00
N ILE A 99 -5.42 -17.56 -16.42
CA ILE A 99 -5.53 -16.14 -16.75
C ILE A 99 -5.98 -15.99 -18.22
N GLY A 100 -7.17 -15.40 -18.41
CA GLY A 100 -7.73 -15.12 -19.73
C GLY A 100 -6.97 -14.03 -20.46
N LEU A 101 -7.08 -14.01 -21.80
CA LEU A 101 -6.45 -12.96 -22.64
C LEU A 101 -7.04 -11.57 -22.36
N VAL A 102 -8.25 -11.52 -21.80
CA VAL A 102 -8.98 -10.30 -21.42
C VAL A 102 -8.15 -9.41 -20.49
N ILE A 103 -7.47 -9.98 -19.49
CA ILE A 103 -6.66 -9.18 -18.54
C ILE A 103 -5.52 -8.46 -19.26
N ASN A 104 -4.86 -9.13 -20.22
CA ASN A 104 -3.79 -8.51 -20.99
C ASN A 104 -4.32 -7.30 -21.77
N TYR A 105 -5.45 -7.43 -22.46
CA TYR A 105 -6.05 -6.34 -23.20
C TYR A 105 -6.49 -5.18 -22.30
N VAL A 106 -7.09 -5.48 -21.15
CA VAL A 106 -7.47 -4.46 -20.16
C VAL A 106 -6.23 -3.68 -19.70
N LEU A 107 -5.16 -4.37 -19.31
CA LEU A 107 -3.93 -3.71 -18.87
C LEU A 107 -3.27 -2.89 -19.99
N ILE A 108 -3.28 -3.38 -21.23
CA ILE A 108 -2.77 -2.61 -22.39
C ILE A 108 -3.59 -1.33 -22.57
N ILE A 109 -4.92 -1.43 -22.62
CA ILE A 109 -5.82 -0.27 -22.80
C ILE A 109 -5.59 0.75 -21.69
N VAL A 110 -5.50 0.30 -20.45
CA VAL A 110 -5.33 1.18 -19.29
C VAL A 110 -3.97 1.85 -19.31
N ASN A 111 -2.90 1.09 -19.55
CA ASN A 111 -1.54 1.64 -19.65
C ASN A 111 -1.43 2.63 -20.81
N SER A 112 -1.99 2.32 -21.99
CA SER A 112 -2.00 3.23 -23.14
C SER A 112 -2.81 4.50 -22.89
N SER A 113 -3.99 4.39 -22.26
CA SER A 113 -4.81 5.54 -21.88
C SER A 113 -4.06 6.44 -20.89
N MET A 114 -3.36 5.81 -19.94
CA MET A 114 -2.62 6.52 -18.90
C MET A 114 -1.35 7.20 -19.43
N ILE A 115 -0.62 6.55 -20.34
CA ILE A 115 0.51 7.18 -21.05
C ILE A 115 0.00 8.38 -21.85
N THR A 116 -1.13 8.22 -22.55
CA THR A 116 -1.76 9.32 -23.30
C THR A 116 -2.12 10.47 -22.35
N TRP A 117 -2.74 10.17 -21.21
CA TRP A 117 -3.04 11.16 -20.18
C TRP A 117 -1.79 11.89 -19.69
N LEU A 118 -0.69 11.17 -19.39
CA LEU A 118 0.57 11.78 -18.93
C LEU A 118 1.16 12.70 -20.00
N ILE A 119 1.17 12.27 -21.25
CA ILE A 119 1.68 13.09 -22.36
C ILE A 119 0.86 14.37 -22.47
N LEU A 120 -0.47 14.27 -22.48
CA LEU A 120 -1.36 15.44 -22.54
C LEU A 120 -1.21 16.35 -21.31
N ARG A 121 -1.09 15.77 -20.12
CA ARG A 121 -0.97 16.53 -18.87
C ARG A 121 0.39 17.21 -18.73
N ILE A 122 1.48 16.50 -19.00
CA ILE A 122 2.85 17.00 -18.81
C ILE A 122 3.24 17.95 -19.96
N LEU A 123 2.91 17.62 -21.21
CA LEU A 123 3.31 18.44 -22.36
C LEU A 123 2.36 19.59 -22.66
N LEU A 124 1.05 19.39 -22.44
CA LEU A 124 0.02 20.35 -22.87
C LEU A 124 -0.75 20.96 -21.69
N GLY A 125 -0.51 20.51 -20.45
CA GLY A 125 -1.25 20.97 -19.27
C GLY A 125 -2.72 20.50 -19.22
N ILE A 126 -3.16 19.70 -20.19
CA ILE A 126 -4.57 19.34 -20.35
C ILE A 126 -4.97 18.31 -19.30
N ASN A 127 -5.92 18.68 -18.45
CA ASN A 127 -6.65 17.73 -17.62
C ASN A 127 -7.70 17.02 -18.49
N SER A 128 -7.52 15.73 -18.72
CA SER A 128 -8.46 14.90 -19.48
C SER A 128 -8.95 13.71 -18.67
N TYR A 129 -10.06 13.09 -19.12
CA TYR A 129 -10.65 11.92 -18.48
C TYR A 129 -9.98 10.59 -18.86
N PHE A 130 -8.84 10.62 -19.57
CA PHE A 130 -8.11 9.39 -19.95
C PHE A 130 -7.52 8.62 -18.76
N SER A 131 -7.48 9.21 -17.56
CA SER A 131 -7.15 8.52 -16.30
C SER A 131 -8.32 7.74 -15.70
N VAL A 132 -9.56 7.93 -16.14
CA VAL A 132 -10.75 7.27 -15.57
C VAL A 132 -10.66 5.73 -15.60
N PRO A 133 -10.17 5.07 -16.67
CA PRO A 133 -9.98 3.61 -16.64
C PRO A 133 -9.04 3.14 -15.52
N LEU A 134 -7.97 3.87 -15.23
CA LEU A 134 -7.05 3.59 -14.12
C LEU A 134 -7.76 3.75 -12.78
N LEU A 135 -8.54 4.83 -12.62
CA LEU A 135 -9.31 5.09 -11.41
C LEU A 135 -10.34 3.99 -11.15
N ILE A 136 -11.11 3.56 -12.15
CA ILE A 136 -12.07 2.47 -11.97
C ILE A 136 -11.37 1.19 -11.49
N LEU A 137 -10.23 0.84 -12.08
CA LEU A 137 -9.52 -0.39 -11.74
C LEU A 137 -8.79 -0.34 -10.39
N ASN A 138 -8.27 0.82 -9.98
CA ASN A 138 -7.47 0.92 -8.76
C ASN A 138 -8.25 1.48 -7.56
N SER A 139 -9.20 2.40 -7.78
CA SER A 139 -9.87 3.19 -6.73
C SER A 139 -11.34 2.82 -6.47
N GLY A 140 -11.92 1.87 -7.21
CA GLY A 140 -13.36 1.58 -7.15
C GLY A 140 -13.88 0.89 -5.88
N LEU A 141 -13.03 0.56 -4.89
CA LEU A 141 -13.38 -0.38 -3.82
C LEU A 141 -12.70 -0.13 -2.45
N PRO A 142 -12.78 1.06 -1.81
CA PRO A 142 -12.22 1.26 -0.46
C PRO A 142 -12.74 0.25 0.58
N ILE A 143 -14.01 -0.14 0.46
CA ILE A 143 -14.68 -1.12 1.31
C ILE A 143 -14.08 -2.53 1.15
N ALA A 144 -13.61 -2.87 -0.05
CA ALA A 144 -13.04 -4.19 -0.30
C ALA A 144 -11.60 -4.31 0.21
N ILE A 145 -10.85 -3.21 0.31
CA ILE A 145 -9.44 -3.23 0.68
C ILE A 145 -9.23 -3.90 2.05
N PRO A 146 -9.94 -3.54 3.14
CA PRO A 146 -9.85 -4.24 4.41
C PRO A 146 -10.16 -5.73 4.27
N ILE A 147 -11.25 -6.09 3.57
CA ILE A 147 -11.70 -7.48 3.42
C ILE A 147 -10.68 -8.33 2.65
N ILE A 148 -10.17 -7.82 1.54
CA ILE A 148 -9.15 -8.45 0.69
C ILE A 148 -7.86 -8.64 1.48
N TRP A 149 -7.48 -7.63 2.24
CA TRP A 149 -6.24 -7.66 2.98
C TRP A 149 -6.32 -8.60 4.20
N PHE A 150 -7.41 -8.56 4.96
CA PHE A 150 -7.72 -9.52 6.04
C PHE A 150 -7.76 -10.95 5.50
N SER A 151 -8.48 -11.19 4.40
CA SER A 151 -8.58 -12.52 3.79
C SER A 151 -7.25 -13.03 3.22
N GLY A 152 -6.43 -12.16 2.61
CA GLY A 152 -5.09 -12.49 2.16
C GLY A 152 -4.14 -12.90 3.29
N ILE A 153 -4.25 -12.27 4.45
CA ILE A 153 -3.45 -12.64 5.63
C ILE A 153 -3.89 -13.99 6.19
N LEU A 154 -5.20 -14.30 6.18
CA LEU A 154 -5.71 -15.63 6.52
C LEU A 154 -5.26 -16.69 5.50
N PHE A 155 -5.26 -16.35 4.21
CA PHE A 155 -4.81 -17.22 3.12
C PHE A 155 -3.29 -17.51 3.18
N ALA A 156 -2.51 -16.62 3.80
CA ALA A 156 -1.08 -16.81 4.05
C ALA A 156 -0.76 -18.04 4.92
N LEU A 157 -1.76 -18.65 5.55
CA LEU A 157 -1.64 -19.89 6.31
C LEU A 157 -1.65 -21.14 5.41
N LEU A 158 -1.99 -21.01 4.13
CA LEU A 158 -2.12 -22.11 3.17
C LEU A 158 -1.03 -22.00 2.08
N ASN A 159 -0.09 -22.96 2.11
CA ASN A 159 1.14 -22.93 1.32
C ASN A 159 0.91 -23.19 -0.19
N GLY A 160 1.79 -22.61 -1.00
CA GLY A 160 2.04 -23.05 -2.38
C GLY A 160 3.17 -22.25 -3.05
N VAL A 161 4.14 -22.95 -3.65
CA VAL A 161 5.27 -22.39 -4.42
C VAL A 161 4.98 -22.51 -5.91
N ASN A 162 5.33 -21.50 -6.69
CA ASN A 162 5.55 -21.59 -8.14
C ASN A 162 6.63 -20.59 -8.55
N ASN A 163 7.53 -21.01 -9.45
CA ASN A 163 8.72 -20.27 -9.84
C ASN A 163 8.59 -19.74 -11.27
N ILE A 164 8.38 -18.43 -11.39
CA ILE A 164 8.79 -17.64 -12.56
C ILE A 164 9.73 -16.55 -12.02
N HIS A 165 10.60 -15.97 -12.87
CA HIS A 165 11.58 -14.99 -12.43
C HIS A 165 11.52 -13.71 -13.27
N VAL A 166 10.85 -12.69 -12.73
CA VAL A 166 10.91 -11.33 -13.26
C VAL A 166 12.24 -10.71 -12.86
N ARG A 167 13.02 -10.22 -13.82
CA ARG A 167 14.28 -9.53 -13.56
C ARG A 167 14.07 -8.02 -13.68
N ILE A 168 14.44 -7.32 -12.61
CA ILE A 168 14.41 -5.86 -12.52
C ILE A 168 15.86 -5.35 -12.45
N PRO A 169 16.27 -4.40 -13.31
CA PRO A 169 17.57 -3.75 -13.21
C PRO A 169 17.75 -3.06 -11.86
N LEU A 170 18.97 -3.08 -11.31
CA LEU A 170 19.28 -2.52 -9.99
C LEU A 170 18.94 -1.04 -9.85
N PHE A 171 19.11 -0.25 -10.92
CA PHE A 171 18.89 1.20 -10.90
C PHE A 171 17.43 1.61 -11.07
N LEU A 172 16.59 0.75 -11.63
CA LEU A 172 15.20 1.10 -11.96
C LEU A 172 14.38 1.53 -10.73
N PRO A 173 14.46 0.89 -9.55
CA PRO A 173 13.79 1.36 -8.34
C PRO A 173 14.15 2.81 -7.97
N TYR A 174 15.45 3.16 -8.05
CA TYR A 174 15.95 4.48 -7.66
C TYR A 174 15.56 5.56 -8.67
N VAL A 175 15.60 5.26 -9.96
CA VAL A 175 15.08 6.17 -10.99
C VAL A 175 13.59 6.38 -10.79
N THR A 176 12.83 5.31 -10.54
CA THR A 176 11.37 5.38 -10.35
C THR A 176 11.00 6.22 -9.13
N VAL A 177 11.68 6.04 -8.00
CA VAL A 177 11.38 6.82 -6.80
C VAL A 177 11.77 8.28 -6.94
N LEU A 178 12.87 8.58 -7.63
CA LEU A 178 13.25 9.96 -7.94
C LEU A 178 12.21 10.63 -8.84
N LEU A 179 11.69 9.92 -9.86
CA LEU A 179 10.60 10.45 -10.68
C LEU A 179 9.38 10.77 -9.80
N ILE A 180 8.94 9.84 -8.96
CA ILE A 180 7.77 10.03 -8.09
C ILE A 180 7.99 11.16 -7.08
N ALA A 181 9.17 11.28 -6.49
CA ALA A 181 9.46 12.28 -5.50
C ALA A 181 9.73 13.67 -6.11
N LEU A 182 10.26 13.76 -7.33
CA LEU A 182 10.62 15.05 -7.95
C LEU A 182 9.52 15.69 -8.78
N ILE A 183 8.57 14.90 -9.30
CA ILE A 183 7.42 15.39 -10.08
C ILE A 183 6.70 16.58 -9.42
N PRO A 184 6.40 16.56 -8.10
CA PRO A 184 5.68 17.65 -7.45
C PRO A 184 6.46 18.97 -7.40
N TYR A 185 7.77 18.94 -7.65
CA TYR A 185 8.63 20.13 -7.66
C TYR A 185 8.91 20.68 -9.06
N ILE A 186 8.38 20.03 -10.11
CA ILE A 186 8.55 20.51 -11.49
C ILE A 186 7.76 21.81 -11.66
N PRO A 187 8.37 22.92 -12.13
CA PRO A 187 7.72 24.23 -12.20
C PRO A 187 6.43 24.27 -13.02
N PHE A 188 6.28 23.42 -14.03
CA PHE A 188 5.03 23.34 -14.80
C PHE A 188 3.89 22.62 -14.05
N ILE A 189 4.24 21.70 -13.14
CA ILE A 189 3.27 20.96 -12.31
C ILE A 189 2.91 21.76 -11.06
N ASN A 190 3.91 22.42 -10.45
CA ASN A 190 3.76 23.23 -9.24
C ASN A 190 4.44 24.60 -9.40
N PRO A 191 3.88 25.51 -10.23
CA PRO A 191 4.47 26.82 -10.48
C PRO A 191 4.56 27.68 -9.23
N ALA A 192 3.62 27.51 -8.31
CA ALA A 192 3.55 28.24 -7.05
C ALA A 192 4.47 27.66 -5.95
N LYS A 193 5.17 26.54 -6.21
CA LYS A 193 6.03 25.83 -5.24
C LYS A 193 5.32 25.58 -3.91
N ILE A 194 4.04 25.21 -3.99
CA ILE A 194 3.23 24.91 -2.82
C ILE A 194 3.73 23.60 -2.25
N PRO A 195 4.07 23.54 -0.95
CA PRO A 195 4.46 22.30 -0.30
C PRO A 195 3.38 21.24 -0.47
N GLU A 196 3.80 20.05 -0.86
CA GLU A 196 2.95 18.89 -0.97
C GLU A 196 2.70 18.25 0.40
N THR A 197 3.59 18.30 1.38
CA THR A 197 3.29 17.60 2.63
C THR A 197 2.43 18.45 3.57
N VAL A 198 1.40 17.85 4.19
CA VAL A 198 0.61 18.57 5.21
C VAL A 198 1.47 18.94 6.42
N ASP A 199 2.39 18.04 6.80
CA ASP A 199 3.29 18.31 7.92
C ASP A 199 4.44 19.27 7.59
N PHE A 200 4.59 19.71 6.33
CA PHE A 200 5.54 20.77 5.97
C PHE A 200 5.43 21.95 6.93
N THR A 201 4.20 22.37 7.27
CA THR A 201 3.98 23.51 8.17
C THR A 201 4.54 23.25 9.57
N TYR A 202 4.44 22.03 10.09
CA TYR A 202 4.97 21.68 11.41
C TYR A 202 6.50 21.65 11.40
N TYR A 203 7.11 21.03 10.39
CA TYR A 203 8.56 20.98 10.26
C TYR A 203 9.16 22.36 10.00
N TYR A 204 8.60 23.11 9.06
CA TYR A 204 9.07 24.46 8.74
C TYR A 204 8.94 25.42 9.92
N SER A 205 7.79 25.41 10.62
CA SER A 205 7.58 26.28 11.80
C SER A 205 8.56 25.95 12.93
N TRP A 206 8.81 24.67 13.20
CA TRP A 206 9.77 24.25 14.22
C TRP A 206 11.21 24.60 13.82
N LEU A 207 11.58 24.49 12.53
CA LEU A 207 12.92 24.88 12.07
C LEU A 207 13.17 26.40 12.14
N LEU A 208 12.12 27.22 11.99
CA LEU A 208 12.22 28.67 12.23
C LEU A 208 12.38 28.99 13.72
N HIS A 209 11.68 28.27 14.59
CA HIS A 209 11.62 28.52 16.03
C HIS A 209 11.74 27.22 16.83
N PRO A 210 12.96 26.64 16.95
CA PRO A 210 13.14 25.32 17.54
C PRO A 210 12.80 25.33 19.03
N THR A 211 11.84 24.49 19.41
CA THR A 211 11.49 24.21 20.81
C THR A 211 11.90 22.79 21.18
N PHE A 212 12.81 22.64 22.16
CA PHE A 212 13.31 21.34 22.64
C PHE A 212 12.40 20.70 23.70
N THR A 213 11.13 21.07 23.69
CA THR A 213 10.10 20.62 24.64
C THR A 213 8.78 20.38 23.90
N GLY A 214 7.89 19.63 24.54
CA GLY A 214 6.58 19.30 24.00
C GLY A 214 6.55 18.05 23.12
N TRP A 215 5.33 17.57 22.84
CA TRP A 215 5.08 16.29 22.19
C TRP A 215 5.76 16.17 20.81
N PHE A 216 5.81 17.26 20.04
CA PHE A 216 6.40 17.26 18.71
C PHE A 216 7.91 17.00 18.77
N PHE A 217 8.63 17.59 19.73
CA PHE A 217 10.04 17.26 19.94
C PHE A 217 10.23 15.89 20.57
N TYR A 218 9.48 15.56 21.63
CA TYR A 218 9.64 14.31 22.36
C TYR A 218 9.36 13.05 21.54
N SER A 219 8.48 13.14 20.54
CA SER A 219 8.13 12.00 19.68
C SER A 219 9.15 11.70 18.57
N ARG A 220 10.01 12.67 18.21
CA ARG A 220 10.93 12.63 17.05
C ARG A 220 12.20 13.48 17.23
N PRO A 221 12.90 13.42 18.39
CA PRO A 221 13.98 14.35 18.71
C PRO A 221 15.16 14.26 17.75
N LEU A 222 15.60 13.04 17.38
CA LEU A 222 16.73 12.86 16.49
C LEU A 222 16.43 13.40 15.09
N TYR A 223 15.22 13.14 14.60
CA TYR A 223 14.81 13.55 13.27
C TYR A 223 14.82 15.08 13.15
N LEU A 224 14.23 15.77 14.13
CA LEU A 224 14.22 17.24 14.18
C LEU A 224 15.62 17.84 14.32
N LEU A 225 16.50 17.23 15.14
CA LEU A 225 17.89 17.69 15.27
C LEU A 225 18.68 17.52 13.96
N LEU A 226 18.41 16.46 13.21
CA LEU A 226 19.00 16.25 11.88
C LEU A 226 18.55 17.32 10.90
N LEU A 227 17.23 17.58 10.83
CA LEU A 227 16.69 18.65 9.97
C LEU A 227 17.21 20.02 10.39
N TYR A 228 17.30 20.29 11.69
CA TYR A 228 17.84 21.55 12.22
C TYR A 228 19.26 21.77 11.74
N SER A 229 20.11 20.76 11.87
CA SER A 229 21.51 20.82 11.44
C SER A 229 21.63 21.11 9.94
N LEU A 230 20.78 20.49 9.12
CA LEU A 230 20.72 20.76 7.68
C LEU A 230 20.17 22.16 7.38
N SER A 231 19.22 22.66 8.17
CA SER A 231 18.61 23.97 7.97
C SER A 231 19.58 25.12 8.19
N LEU A 232 20.60 24.92 9.03
CA LEU A 232 21.70 25.87 9.22
C LEU A 232 22.54 26.05 7.95
N ILE A 233 22.54 25.06 7.04
CA ILE A 233 23.33 25.08 5.79
C ILE A 233 22.46 25.49 4.60
N PHE A 234 21.28 24.88 4.47
CA PHE A 234 20.44 25.01 3.27
C PHE A 234 19.25 25.96 3.43
N GLY A 235 18.96 26.40 4.66
CA GLY A 235 17.78 27.18 5.00
C GLY A 235 16.60 26.31 5.47
N PRO A 236 15.80 26.78 6.45
CA PRO A 236 14.63 26.06 6.97
C PRO A 236 13.61 25.64 5.91
N TYR A 237 13.32 26.52 4.96
CA TYR A 237 12.32 26.27 3.92
C TYR A 237 12.77 25.13 3.01
N GLN A 238 14.00 25.19 2.50
CA GLN A 238 14.55 24.23 1.57
C GLN A 238 14.61 22.83 2.18
N VAL A 239 15.00 22.73 3.45
CA VAL A 239 15.06 21.45 4.15
C VAL A 239 13.68 20.84 4.32
N ALA A 240 12.71 21.60 4.87
CA ALA A 240 11.34 21.11 5.02
C ALA A 240 10.67 20.79 3.66
N TYR A 241 11.05 21.50 2.60
CA TYR A 241 10.45 21.32 1.28
C TYR A 241 11.01 20.12 0.51
N TYR A 242 12.30 19.79 0.64
CA TYR A 242 12.95 18.74 -0.17
C TYR A 242 13.28 17.45 0.60
N GLU A 243 13.02 17.38 1.90
CA GLU A 243 13.37 16.21 2.73
C GLU A 243 12.79 14.90 2.20
N PHE A 244 11.57 14.92 1.64
CA PHE A 244 10.89 13.72 1.12
C PHE A 244 11.72 13.02 0.02
N VAL A 245 12.42 13.77 -0.84
CA VAL A 245 13.26 13.21 -1.92
C VAL A 245 14.32 12.28 -1.35
N PHE A 246 15.03 12.72 -0.32
CA PHE A 246 16.11 11.95 0.29
C PHE A 246 15.60 10.76 1.09
N ILE A 247 14.47 10.95 1.78
CA ILE A 247 13.88 9.90 2.62
C ILE A 247 13.26 8.81 1.75
N SER A 248 12.65 9.16 0.62
CA SER A 248 12.10 8.19 -0.34
C SER A 248 13.19 7.28 -0.92
N LEU A 249 14.39 7.80 -1.19
CA LEU A 249 15.56 7.02 -1.58
C LEU A 249 16.00 6.05 -0.48
N LEU A 250 16.07 6.53 0.77
CA LEU A 250 16.39 5.70 1.92
C LEU A 250 15.35 4.58 2.11
N TYR A 251 14.07 4.89 1.92
CA TYR A 251 12.98 3.92 1.99
C TYR A 251 13.14 2.82 0.95
N VAL A 252 13.37 3.17 -0.32
CA VAL A 252 13.59 2.17 -1.39
C VAL A 252 14.82 1.32 -1.14
N TYR A 253 15.91 1.92 -0.64
CA TYR A 253 17.09 1.17 -0.23
C TYR A 253 16.80 0.22 0.95
N SER A 254 16.03 0.67 1.95
CA SER A 254 15.63 -0.14 3.09
C SER A 254 14.75 -1.32 2.66
N ALA A 255 13.84 -1.11 1.70
CA ALA A 255 13.01 -2.14 1.10
C ALA A 255 13.85 -3.19 0.37
N TYR A 256 14.84 -2.75 -0.42
CA TYR A 256 15.83 -3.65 -1.03
C TYR A 256 16.56 -4.48 0.03
N LYS A 257 17.05 -3.85 1.11
CA LYS A 257 17.78 -4.53 2.18
C LYS A 257 16.92 -5.56 2.89
N LEU A 258 15.71 -5.20 3.29
CA LEU A 258 14.78 -6.09 3.95
C LEU A 258 14.46 -7.29 3.05
N ALA A 259 14.03 -7.04 1.82
CA ALA A 259 13.73 -8.11 0.85
C ALA A 259 14.93 -9.03 0.61
N SER A 260 16.14 -8.47 0.45
CA SER A 260 17.37 -9.26 0.27
C SER A 260 17.74 -10.14 1.47
N ALA A 261 17.16 -9.91 2.65
CA ALA A 261 17.33 -10.76 3.82
C ALA A 261 16.45 -11.99 3.81
N ILE A 262 15.36 -11.96 3.06
CA ILE A 262 14.44 -13.08 2.90
C ILE A 262 14.74 -13.83 1.62
N ASP A 263 14.73 -13.12 0.49
CA ASP A 263 15.04 -13.66 -0.83
C ASP A 263 15.73 -12.58 -1.67
N ASN A 264 17.02 -12.80 -1.92
CA ASN A 264 17.83 -11.89 -2.72
C ASN A 264 17.30 -11.75 -4.17
N LYS A 265 16.61 -12.76 -4.71
CA LYS A 265 16.04 -12.70 -6.06
C LYS A 265 14.89 -11.70 -6.16
N MET A 266 14.15 -11.49 -5.07
CA MET A 266 13.03 -10.55 -5.01
C MET A 266 13.44 -9.13 -4.63
N ALA A 267 14.71 -8.88 -4.31
CA ALA A 267 15.14 -7.61 -3.72
C ALA A 267 14.90 -6.40 -4.64
N ASN A 268 15.30 -6.48 -5.91
CA ASN A 268 15.10 -5.38 -6.87
C ASN A 268 13.61 -5.13 -7.18
N LEU A 269 12.83 -6.19 -7.35
CA LEU A 269 11.40 -6.08 -7.61
C LEU A 269 10.66 -5.50 -6.39
N SER A 270 11.01 -5.95 -5.18
CA SER A 270 10.48 -5.40 -3.94
C SER A 270 10.82 -3.92 -3.77
N ALA A 271 12.04 -3.52 -4.09
CA ALA A 271 12.45 -2.11 -4.05
C ALA A 271 11.70 -1.25 -5.08
N LEU A 272 11.49 -1.77 -6.29
CA LEU A 272 10.69 -1.10 -7.32
C LEU A 272 9.25 -0.91 -6.85
N LEU A 273 8.65 -1.95 -6.25
CA LEU A 273 7.27 -1.89 -5.76
C LEU A 273 7.14 -0.99 -4.53
N ALA A 274 8.18 -0.88 -3.70
CA ALA A 274 8.23 0.11 -2.63
C ALA A 274 8.17 1.54 -3.19
N ALA A 275 8.89 1.81 -4.28
CA ALA A 275 8.88 3.12 -4.96
C ALA A 275 7.50 3.52 -5.48
N VAL A 276 6.64 2.57 -5.81
CA VAL A 276 5.28 2.80 -6.36
C VAL A 276 4.20 2.34 -5.39
N SER A 277 4.53 2.21 -4.11
CA SER A 277 3.61 1.66 -3.11
C SER A 277 2.61 2.71 -2.63
N PRO A 278 1.37 2.31 -2.27
CA PRO A 278 0.42 3.20 -1.60
C PRO A 278 0.96 3.80 -0.31
N MET A 279 1.92 3.14 0.33
CA MET A 279 2.63 3.67 1.49
C MET A 279 3.43 4.90 1.15
N LEU A 280 4.38 4.81 0.21
CA LEU A 280 5.22 5.93 -0.17
C LEU A 280 4.37 7.11 -0.68
N ILE A 281 3.33 6.81 -1.47
CA ILE A 281 2.39 7.85 -1.92
C ILE A 281 1.63 8.45 -0.74
N THR A 282 1.20 7.68 0.26
CA THR A 282 0.58 8.25 1.47
C THR A 282 1.56 9.18 2.18
N PHE A 283 2.83 8.79 2.32
CA PHE A 283 3.84 9.66 2.92
C PHE A 283 4.01 10.97 2.14
N LEU A 284 4.04 10.92 0.81
CA LEU A 284 4.10 12.12 -0.05
C LEU A 284 2.92 13.07 0.17
N TYR A 285 1.72 12.55 0.40
CA TYR A 285 0.52 13.37 0.61
C TYR A 285 0.40 13.87 2.05
N SER A 286 0.61 12.99 3.02
CA SER A 286 0.32 13.23 4.43
C SER A 286 1.45 13.95 5.18
N GLY A 287 2.70 13.90 4.71
CA GLY A 287 3.80 14.53 5.44
C GLY A 287 4.31 13.73 6.64
N LEU A 288 4.26 12.40 6.59
CA LEU A 288 4.69 11.60 7.74
C LEU A 288 6.18 11.24 7.64
N GLU A 289 7.06 12.22 7.35
CA GLU A 289 8.47 11.98 6.99
C GLU A 289 9.29 11.37 8.12
N ALA A 290 9.09 11.83 9.36
CA ALA A 290 9.73 11.22 10.53
C ALA A 290 9.36 9.74 10.67
N ASN A 291 8.09 9.41 10.38
CA ASN A 291 7.61 8.02 10.38
C ASN A 291 8.31 7.21 9.28
N LEU A 292 8.31 7.70 8.04
CA LEU A 292 8.98 7.04 6.90
C LEU A 292 10.47 6.81 7.16
N PHE A 293 11.15 7.79 7.75
CA PHE A 293 12.56 7.68 8.15
C PHE A 293 12.76 6.59 9.21
N SER A 294 11.94 6.58 10.26
CA SER A 294 11.98 5.55 11.32
C SER A 294 11.74 4.14 10.77
N ILE A 295 10.72 3.95 9.93
CA ILE A 295 10.43 2.66 9.27
C ILE A 295 11.61 2.21 8.42
N SER A 296 12.22 3.13 7.67
CA SER A 296 13.36 2.81 6.80
C SER A 296 14.55 2.30 7.62
N LEU A 297 14.85 2.93 8.75
CA LEU A 297 15.89 2.46 9.67
C LEU A 297 15.52 1.10 10.28
N MET A 298 14.26 0.90 10.67
CA MET A 298 13.78 -0.39 11.19
C MET A 298 13.86 -1.51 10.16
N PHE A 299 13.54 -1.27 8.89
CA PHE A 299 13.67 -2.28 7.83
C PHE A 299 15.12 -2.72 7.63
N ILE A 300 16.08 -1.79 7.73
CA ILE A 300 17.51 -2.14 7.69
C ILE A 300 17.91 -2.89 8.97
N SER A 301 17.43 -2.48 10.15
CA SER A 301 17.66 -3.18 11.41
C SER A 301 17.15 -4.63 11.37
N ILE A 302 15.91 -4.83 10.91
CA ILE A 302 15.27 -6.14 10.74
C ILE A 302 16.04 -6.98 9.70
N SER A 303 16.52 -6.37 8.62
CA SER A 303 17.36 -7.07 7.64
C SER A 303 18.62 -7.68 8.29
N TYR A 304 19.29 -6.90 9.15
CA TYR A 304 20.46 -7.39 9.88
C TYR A 304 20.11 -8.45 10.92
N LEU A 305 18.97 -8.31 11.61
CA LEU A 305 18.44 -9.32 12.53
C LEU A 305 18.18 -10.65 11.81
N ILE A 306 17.44 -10.63 10.69
CA ILE A 306 17.13 -11.82 9.88
C ILE A 306 18.41 -12.49 9.37
N LYS A 307 19.37 -11.71 8.87
CA LYS A 307 20.67 -12.23 8.39
C LYS A 307 21.61 -12.65 9.53
N ARG A 308 21.30 -12.32 10.78
CA ARG A 308 22.17 -12.49 11.97
C ARG A 308 23.56 -11.89 11.76
N LYS A 309 23.62 -10.68 11.20
CA LYS A 309 24.88 -9.98 10.86
C LYS A 309 24.90 -8.59 11.48
N LYS A 310 26.09 -8.07 11.79
CA LYS A 310 26.30 -6.69 12.27
C LYS A 310 25.38 -6.27 13.43
N LEU A 311 25.34 -7.06 14.52
CA LEU A 311 24.48 -6.82 15.69
C LEU A 311 24.54 -5.37 16.20
N PRO A 312 25.73 -4.75 16.40
CA PRO A 312 25.80 -3.38 16.91
C PRO A 312 25.08 -2.38 15.99
N LEU A 313 25.20 -2.57 14.67
CA LEU A 313 24.52 -1.73 13.69
C LEU A 313 23.00 -1.97 13.69
N ALA A 314 22.54 -3.21 13.86
CA ALA A 314 21.13 -3.52 13.98
C ALA A 314 20.50 -2.80 15.19
N ILE A 315 21.18 -2.87 16.34
CA ILE A 315 20.74 -2.20 17.59
C ILE A 315 20.78 -0.69 17.40
N LEU A 316 21.88 -0.14 16.88
CA LEU A 316 22.02 1.30 16.62
C LEU A 316 20.87 1.81 15.73
N LEU A 317 20.61 1.16 14.60
CA LEU A 317 19.54 1.57 13.69
C LEU A 317 18.16 1.50 14.33
N SER A 318 17.92 0.51 15.20
CA SER A 318 16.66 0.43 15.97
C SER A 318 16.52 1.58 16.96
N ILE A 319 17.59 1.94 17.67
CA ILE A 319 17.59 3.09 18.60
C ILE A 319 17.41 4.40 17.83
N LEU A 320 18.09 4.58 16.69
CA LEU A 320 17.90 5.77 15.86
C LEU A 320 16.47 5.85 15.33
N ALA A 321 15.84 4.73 14.97
CA ALA A 321 14.43 4.70 14.59
C ALA A 321 13.51 5.12 15.74
N LEU A 322 13.73 4.61 16.95
CA LEU A 322 13.01 5.03 18.17
C LEU A 322 13.08 6.54 18.38
N LEU A 323 14.27 7.13 18.27
CA LEU A 323 14.49 8.56 18.43
C LEU A 323 14.00 9.40 17.24
N SER A 324 13.68 8.77 16.11
CA SER A 324 13.17 9.45 14.93
C SER A 324 11.64 9.49 14.90
N HIS A 325 10.98 8.39 15.27
CA HIS A 325 9.53 8.37 15.44
C HIS A 325 9.13 7.19 16.33
N ILE A 326 8.70 7.49 17.56
CA ILE A 326 8.44 6.48 18.59
C ILE A 326 7.34 5.48 18.20
N TYR A 327 6.26 5.95 17.56
CA TYR A 327 5.11 5.10 17.25
C TYR A 327 5.43 4.02 16.20
N ALA A 328 6.20 4.39 15.17
CA ALA A 328 6.60 3.49 14.10
C ALA A 328 7.52 2.39 14.61
N TRP A 329 8.49 2.81 15.42
CA TRP A 329 9.40 1.90 16.10
C TRP A 329 8.64 0.96 17.02
N ALA A 330 7.72 1.47 17.83
CA ALA A 330 6.94 0.68 18.78
C ALA A 330 6.13 -0.41 18.08
N GLN A 331 5.50 -0.12 16.93
CA GLN A 331 4.81 -1.14 16.14
C GLN A 331 5.76 -2.26 15.71
N LEU A 332 6.84 -1.90 15.02
CA LEU A 332 7.75 -2.88 14.42
C LEU A 332 8.54 -3.67 15.47
N SER A 333 8.97 -3.03 16.57
CA SER A 333 9.67 -3.67 17.69
C SER A 333 8.76 -4.62 18.45
N SER A 334 7.52 -4.22 18.73
CA SER A 334 6.52 -5.06 19.40
C SER A 334 6.24 -6.34 18.61
N VAL A 335 6.16 -6.25 17.27
CA VAL A 335 6.02 -7.47 16.46
C VAL A 335 7.20 -8.40 16.63
N ILE A 336 8.44 -7.90 16.61
CA ILE A 336 9.63 -8.73 16.77
C ILE A 336 9.58 -9.47 18.11
N ILE A 337 9.21 -8.77 19.18
CA ILE A 337 9.05 -9.37 20.51
C ILE A 337 7.96 -10.45 20.49
N VAL A 338 6.77 -10.15 19.97
CA VAL A 338 5.64 -11.09 19.89
C VAL A 338 6.00 -12.32 19.05
N TYR A 339 6.73 -12.15 17.94
CA TYR A 339 7.21 -13.25 17.11
C TYR A 339 8.10 -14.20 17.91
N TYR A 340 9.12 -13.70 18.59
CA TYR A 340 10.03 -14.56 19.36
C TYR A 340 9.34 -15.17 20.59
N LEU A 341 8.41 -14.46 21.24
CA LEU A 341 7.57 -15.03 22.29
C LEU A 341 6.72 -16.19 21.75
N PHE A 342 6.09 -16.02 20.59
CA PHE A 342 5.31 -17.07 19.95
C PHE A 342 6.17 -18.29 19.60
N MET A 343 7.36 -18.06 19.02
CA MET A 343 8.31 -19.13 18.68
C MET A 343 8.79 -19.88 19.93
N PHE A 344 9.04 -19.16 21.02
CA PHE A 344 9.47 -19.75 22.28
C PHE A 344 8.35 -20.55 22.96
N ILE A 345 7.16 -19.97 23.12
CA ILE A 345 6.04 -20.58 23.86
C ILE A 345 5.39 -21.72 23.08
N PHE A 346 5.02 -21.47 21.82
CA PHE A 346 4.19 -22.40 21.04
C PHE A 346 5.01 -23.33 20.14
N LYS A 347 6.15 -22.86 19.62
CA LYS A 347 7.03 -23.69 18.78
C LYS A 347 8.18 -24.33 19.56
N LYS A 348 8.38 -23.96 20.83
CA LYS A 348 9.50 -24.43 21.67
C LYS A 348 10.87 -24.20 21.01
N ILE A 349 10.99 -23.15 20.18
CA ILE A 349 12.23 -22.76 19.52
C ILE A 349 12.83 -21.60 20.30
N SER A 350 14.01 -21.82 20.89
CA SER A 350 14.71 -20.77 21.63
C SER A 350 15.39 -19.76 20.69
N PRO A 351 15.34 -18.46 21.02
CA PRO A 351 16.12 -17.47 20.30
C PRO A 351 17.61 -17.72 20.48
N THR A 352 18.39 -17.44 19.44
CA THR A 352 19.85 -17.51 19.48
C THR A 352 20.43 -16.40 20.37
N LYS A 353 21.70 -16.53 20.78
CA LYS A 353 22.40 -15.48 21.55
C LYS A 353 22.34 -14.10 20.87
N TYR A 354 22.44 -14.07 19.53
CA TYR A 354 22.29 -12.83 18.75
C TYR A 354 20.91 -12.20 18.97
N GLU A 355 19.85 -13.00 18.81
CA GLU A 355 18.46 -12.56 18.93
C GLU A 355 18.13 -12.16 20.37
N ILE A 356 18.65 -12.88 21.36
CA ILE A 356 18.54 -12.55 22.78
C ILE A 356 19.12 -11.16 23.07
N VAL A 357 20.36 -10.88 22.65
CA VAL A 357 20.99 -9.56 22.88
C VAL A 357 20.21 -8.46 22.17
N TYR A 358 19.76 -8.70 20.94
CA TYR A 358 18.91 -7.75 20.22
C TYR A 358 17.59 -7.49 20.97
N LEU A 359 16.88 -8.52 21.42
CA LEU A 359 15.63 -8.39 22.17
C LEU A 359 15.82 -7.64 23.49
N PHE A 360 16.87 -7.97 24.25
CA PHE A 360 17.21 -7.25 25.49
C PHE A 360 17.50 -5.77 25.25
N SER A 361 17.97 -5.39 24.06
CA SER A 361 18.13 -3.97 23.71
C SER A 361 16.81 -3.25 23.43
N LEU A 362 15.74 -3.96 23.03
CA LEU A 362 14.42 -3.37 22.72
C LEU A 362 13.49 -3.31 23.93
N ILE A 363 13.53 -4.34 24.77
CA ILE A 363 12.56 -4.55 25.85
C ILE A 363 12.46 -3.36 26.81
N PRO A 364 13.57 -2.79 27.34
CA PRO A 364 13.48 -1.64 28.25
C PRO A 364 12.76 -0.45 27.63
N PHE A 365 13.08 -0.11 26.38
CA PHE A 365 12.44 1.00 25.66
C PHE A 365 10.98 0.72 25.33
N THR A 366 10.63 -0.55 25.09
CA THR A 366 9.24 -0.94 24.86
C THR A 366 8.42 -0.74 26.13
N PHE A 367 8.94 -1.13 27.29
CA PHE A 367 8.28 -0.90 28.58
C PHE A 367 8.14 0.60 28.90
N ILE A 368 9.19 1.39 28.67
CA ILE A 368 9.15 2.84 28.85
C ILE A 368 8.10 3.47 27.90
N GLY A 369 8.05 3.03 26.65
CA GLY A 369 7.08 3.49 25.66
C GLY A 369 5.64 3.15 26.05
N LEU A 370 5.38 1.91 26.48
CA LEU A 370 4.06 1.50 26.99
C LEU A 370 3.67 2.32 28.21
N TYR A 371 4.58 2.53 29.15
CA TYR A 371 4.34 3.40 30.31
C TYR A 371 3.97 4.82 29.87
N ALA A 372 4.71 5.40 28.93
CA ALA A 372 4.43 6.74 28.40
C ALA A 372 3.07 6.83 27.67
N ILE A 373 2.64 5.77 27.00
CA ILE A 373 1.29 5.67 26.40
C ILE A 373 0.21 5.61 27.49
N PHE A 374 0.34 4.69 28.45
CA PHE A 374 -0.65 4.47 29.51
C PHE A 374 -0.73 5.63 30.52
N SER A 375 0.37 6.37 30.72
CA SER A 375 0.40 7.59 31.52
C SER A 375 -0.14 8.82 30.79
N GLY A 376 -0.48 8.71 29.51
CA GLY A 376 -1.03 9.82 28.70
C GLY A 376 0.01 10.81 28.19
N ILE A 377 1.31 10.55 28.34
CA ILE A 377 2.40 11.38 27.79
C ILE A 377 2.38 11.29 26.25
N PHE A 378 2.15 10.09 25.73
CA PHE A 378 1.94 9.82 24.31
C PHE A 378 0.57 9.19 24.10
N PRO A 379 -0.51 9.99 24.09
CA PRO A 379 -1.87 9.44 24.03
C PRO A 379 -2.07 8.67 22.73
N VAL A 380 -2.54 7.43 22.85
CA VAL A 380 -3.01 6.61 21.72
C VAL A 380 -4.50 6.38 21.93
N PRO A 381 -5.40 6.91 21.07
CA PRO A 381 -6.82 6.63 21.20
C PRO A 381 -7.08 5.11 21.14
N VAL A 382 -7.62 4.55 22.22
CA VAL A 382 -8.04 3.15 22.27
C VAL A 382 -9.54 3.10 22.04
N GLY A 383 -9.99 2.24 21.14
CA GLY A 383 -11.41 2.08 20.87
C GLY A 383 -11.70 0.85 20.03
N LEU A 384 -12.95 0.40 20.05
CA LEU A 384 -13.38 -0.74 19.27
C LEU A 384 -13.31 -0.44 17.77
N PHE A 385 -13.05 -1.50 16.98
CA PHE A 385 -12.98 -1.47 15.52
C PHE A 385 -14.18 -0.73 14.90
N ASN A 386 -13.90 0.32 14.14
CA ASN A 386 -14.90 1.06 13.37
C ASN A 386 -14.58 0.93 11.88
N PHE A 387 -15.35 0.07 11.19
CA PHE A 387 -15.16 -0.20 9.76
C PHE A 387 -15.31 1.07 8.90
N ASN A 388 -16.26 1.95 9.23
CA ASN A 388 -16.48 3.19 8.48
C ASN A 388 -15.30 4.16 8.65
N GLN A 389 -14.71 4.21 9.84
CA GLN A 389 -13.52 5.00 10.10
C GLN A 389 -12.31 4.48 9.32
N LEU A 390 -12.14 3.15 9.24
CA LEU A 390 -11.08 2.53 8.43
C LEU A 390 -11.23 2.87 6.95
N VAL A 391 -12.45 2.78 6.42
CA VAL A 391 -12.76 3.16 5.03
C VAL A 391 -12.50 4.66 4.79
N TYR A 392 -12.95 5.51 5.71
CA TYR A 392 -12.70 6.96 5.66
C TYR A 392 -11.20 7.28 5.69
N GLN A 393 -10.40 6.55 6.45
CA GLN A 393 -8.96 6.76 6.50
C GLN A 393 -8.26 6.31 5.21
N ILE A 394 -8.67 5.17 4.66
CA ILE A 394 -8.18 4.67 3.36
C ILE A 394 -8.54 5.64 2.24
N ALA A 395 -9.75 6.19 2.21
CA ALA A 395 -10.24 6.97 1.09
C ALA A 395 -10.08 8.50 1.24
N VAL A 396 -10.28 9.07 2.44
CA VAL A 396 -10.14 10.52 2.72
C VAL A 396 -8.77 10.86 3.29
N VAL A 397 -8.41 10.26 4.43
CA VAL A 397 -7.25 10.73 5.22
C VAL A 397 -5.93 10.48 4.49
N SER A 398 -5.87 9.43 3.65
CA SER A 398 -4.74 9.21 2.75
C SER A 398 -4.84 9.97 1.42
N TRP A 399 -5.83 10.86 1.24
CA TRP A 399 -6.16 11.48 -0.05
C TRP A 399 -6.33 10.44 -1.18
N GLY A 400 -6.91 9.28 -0.87
CA GLY A 400 -7.11 8.19 -1.81
C GLY A 400 -5.83 7.45 -2.24
N SER A 401 -4.65 7.78 -1.69
CA SER A 401 -3.40 7.07 -2.01
C SER A 401 -3.37 5.64 -1.49
N ASN A 402 -4.04 5.37 -0.36
CA ASN A 402 -4.28 4.00 0.11
C ASN A 402 -5.44 3.30 -0.60
N ASN A 403 -6.15 3.97 -1.51
CA ASN A 403 -7.17 3.33 -2.35
C ASN A 403 -6.53 2.70 -3.59
N ALA A 404 -5.62 1.74 -3.36
CA ALA A 404 -4.82 1.06 -4.38
C ALA A 404 -5.18 -0.43 -4.45
N LEU A 405 -6.42 -0.73 -4.85
CA LEU A 405 -7.03 -2.07 -4.82
C LEU A 405 -6.13 -3.16 -5.40
N ILE A 406 -5.57 -2.92 -6.58
CA ILE A 406 -4.74 -3.92 -7.28
C ILE A 406 -3.49 -4.23 -6.48
N TYR A 407 -2.88 -3.21 -5.85
CA TYR A 407 -1.70 -3.38 -5.01
C TYR A 407 -2.03 -4.24 -3.78
N TYR A 408 -3.17 -3.98 -3.12
CA TYR A 408 -3.61 -4.78 -1.97
C TYR A 408 -4.01 -6.20 -2.36
N LEU A 409 -4.65 -6.42 -3.51
CA LEU A 409 -4.95 -7.76 -4.04
C LEU A 409 -3.69 -8.57 -4.31
N LEU A 410 -2.69 -7.96 -4.95
CA LEU A 410 -1.40 -8.60 -5.21
C LEU A 410 -0.68 -8.88 -3.90
N SER A 411 -0.62 -7.92 -2.98
CA SER A 411 -0.04 -8.13 -1.66
C SER A 411 -0.73 -9.28 -0.92
N ALA A 412 -2.07 -9.27 -0.85
CA ALA A 412 -2.89 -10.32 -0.24
C ALA A 412 -2.64 -11.71 -0.85
N TYR A 413 -2.45 -11.81 -2.17
CA TYR A 413 -2.10 -13.06 -2.83
C TYR A 413 -0.66 -13.49 -2.53
N GLY A 414 0.25 -12.52 -2.42
CA GLY A 414 1.67 -12.73 -2.19
C GLY A 414 2.06 -13.08 -0.75
N THR A 415 1.17 -12.83 0.22
CA THR A 415 1.42 -13.14 1.64
C THR A 415 1.68 -14.62 1.88
N ARG A 416 1.16 -15.52 1.04
CA ARG A 416 1.40 -16.99 1.11
C ARG A 416 2.87 -17.39 0.95
N TYR A 417 3.69 -16.50 0.41
CA TYR A 417 5.13 -16.71 0.24
C TYR A 417 5.96 -16.18 1.42
N LEU A 418 5.31 -15.53 2.39
CA LEU A 418 5.98 -14.93 3.54
C LEU A 418 6.11 -15.93 4.69
N ASN A 419 7.25 -15.89 5.37
CA ASN A 419 7.55 -16.72 6.52
C ASN A 419 8.24 -15.91 7.64
N GLY A 420 8.31 -16.49 8.83
CA GLY A 420 9.05 -15.93 9.97
C GLY A 420 8.56 -14.55 10.43
N ILE A 421 9.51 -13.66 10.74
CA ILE A 421 9.26 -12.31 11.27
C ILE A 421 8.33 -11.48 10.38
N LEU A 422 8.44 -11.62 9.05
CA LEU A 422 7.55 -10.90 8.13
C LEU A 422 6.10 -11.34 8.28
N LYS A 423 5.84 -12.66 8.36
CA LYS A 423 4.47 -13.15 8.51
C LYS A 423 3.84 -12.67 9.81
N SER A 424 4.60 -12.62 10.91
CA SER A 424 4.13 -12.01 12.16
C SER A 424 3.89 -10.51 12.05
N LEU A 425 4.67 -9.77 11.26
CA LEU A 425 4.42 -8.32 11.02
C LEU A 425 3.03 -8.09 10.46
N TYR A 426 2.61 -8.88 9.49
CA TYR A 426 1.26 -8.77 8.93
C TYR A 426 0.18 -9.17 9.93
N VAL A 427 0.32 -10.31 10.62
CA VAL A 427 -0.69 -10.79 11.56
C VAL A 427 -0.84 -9.88 12.77
N VAL A 428 0.27 -9.43 13.37
CA VAL A 428 0.24 -8.58 14.57
C VAL A 428 -0.27 -7.18 14.22
N SER A 429 0.13 -6.61 13.09
CA SER A 429 -0.38 -5.30 12.67
C SER A 429 -1.88 -5.35 12.33
N LEU A 430 -2.36 -6.49 11.80
CA LEU A 430 -3.79 -6.77 11.63
C LEU A 430 -4.56 -6.66 12.94
N LEU A 431 -4.07 -7.35 13.97
CA LEU A 431 -4.67 -7.36 15.30
C LEU A 431 -4.59 -5.97 15.92
N GLY A 432 -3.49 -5.25 15.73
CA GLY A 432 -3.34 -3.86 16.14
C GLY A 432 -4.42 -2.95 15.57
N ILE A 433 -4.73 -3.08 14.27
CA ILE A 433 -5.78 -2.29 13.60
C ILE A 433 -7.18 -2.59 14.14
N ILE A 434 -7.44 -3.84 14.56
CA ILE A 434 -8.73 -4.22 15.15
C ILE A 434 -8.91 -3.57 16.54
N VAL A 435 -7.82 -3.40 17.29
CA VAL A 435 -7.84 -3.00 18.71
C VAL A 435 -7.60 -1.50 18.93
N LEU A 436 -6.94 -0.81 17.99
CA LEU A 436 -6.53 0.59 18.14
C LEU A 436 -7.19 1.46 17.05
N GLN A 437 -8.08 2.37 17.42
CA GLN A 437 -8.80 3.25 16.47
C GLN A 437 -7.94 4.14 15.53
N PRO A 438 -6.82 4.76 15.98
CA PRO A 438 -5.91 5.51 15.11
C PRO A 438 -4.88 4.61 14.41
N ALA A 439 -4.87 3.30 14.69
CA ALA A 439 -3.89 2.37 14.16
C ALA A 439 -4.12 1.98 12.69
N SER A 440 -5.09 2.58 12.01
CA SER A 440 -5.15 2.50 10.54
C SER A 440 -3.92 3.10 9.86
N ASN A 441 -3.23 4.07 10.49
CA ASN A 441 -1.91 4.50 10.03
C ASN A 441 -0.88 3.37 10.10
N LEU A 442 -1.03 2.37 10.98
CA LEU A 442 -0.13 1.20 11.03
C LEU A 442 -0.12 0.40 9.72
N VAL A 443 -1.13 0.57 8.86
CA VAL A 443 -1.16 -0.05 7.52
C VAL A 443 -0.01 0.46 6.65
N ILE A 444 0.36 1.74 6.76
CA ILE A 444 1.39 2.35 5.93
C ILE A 444 2.81 1.97 6.37
N ASP A 445 2.93 1.39 7.57
CA ASP A 445 4.21 0.98 8.16
C ASP A 445 4.62 -0.45 7.72
N LEU A 446 3.72 -1.17 7.03
CA LEU A 446 3.94 -2.54 6.61
C LEU A 446 4.80 -2.66 5.33
N PRO A 447 5.62 -3.70 5.17
CA PRO A 447 6.41 -3.88 3.96
C PRO A 447 5.62 -4.55 2.81
N LEU A 448 4.42 -4.05 2.46
CA LEU A 448 3.50 -4.68 1.47
C LEU A 448 4.15 -4.90 0.08
N PHE A 449 5.25 -4.20 -0.22
CA PHE A 449 6.03 -4.38 -1.44
C PHE A 449 6.65 -5.78 -1.58
N ILE A 450 6.98 -6.48 -0.47
CA ILE A 450 7.56 -7.83 -0.52
C ILE A 450 6.55 -8.87 -1.02
N PRO A 451 5.37 -9.04 -0.38
CA PRO A 451 4.36 -9.96 -0.91
C PRO A 451 3.90 -9.56 -2.31
N THR A 452 3.75 -8.26 -2.60
CA THR A 452 3.40 -7.79 -3.95
C THR A 452 4.45 -8.26 -4.99
N ALA A 453 5.74 -8.23 -4.65
CA ALA A 453 6.80 -8.76 -5.51
C ALA A 453 6.62 -10.24 -5.78
N TYR A 454 6.37 -11.05 -4.75
CA TYR A 454 6.11 -12.48 -4.92
C TYR A 454 4.87 -12.75 -5.77
N ALA A 455 3.79 -12.00 -5.57
CA ALA A 455 2.57 -12.12 -6.35
C ALA A 455 2.80 -11.87 -7.85
N ILE A 456 3.42 -10.74 -8.19
CA ILE A 456 3.75 -10.38 -9.58
C ILE A 456 4.70 -11.42 -10.20
N ASN A 457 5.67 -11.89 -9.42
CA ASN A 457 6.64 -12.88 -9.86
C ASN A 457 6.02 -14.28 -10.06
N SER A 458 4.88 -14.55 -9.43
CA SER A 458 4.15 -15.83 -9.56
C SER A 458 3.13 -15.87 -10.70
N LEU A 459 2.97 -14.77 -11.46
CA LEU A 459 2.06 -14.73 -12.60
C LEU A 459 2.60 -15.60 -13.75
N ASN A 460 1.74 -16.46 -14.30
CA ASN A 460 2.10 -17.47 -15.31
C ASN A 460 2.71 -16.91 -16.62
N LYS A 461 2.54 -15.61 -16.89
CA LYS A 461 3.01 -14.96 -18.12
C LYS A 461 3.91 -13.79 -17.77
N LEU A 462 5.16 -13.84 -18.24
CA LEU A 462 6.15 -12.77 -18.08
C LEU A 462 5.63 -11.42 -18.59
N SER A 463 4.97 -11.41 -19.75
CA SER A 463 4.36 -10.20 -20.32
C SER A 463 3.29 -9.58 -19.41
N LEU A 464 2.51 -10.41 -18.72
CA LEU A 464 1.51 -9.94 -17.76
C LEU A 464 2.19 -9.32 -16.53
N SER A 465 3.25 -9.94 -16.00
CA SER A 465 4.01 -9.36 -14.88
C SER A 465 4.54 -7.97 -15.22
N TYR A 466 5.14 -7.79 -16.41
CA TYR A 466 5.62 -6.48 -16.85
C TYR A 466 4.49 -5.47 -17.07
N LEU A 467 3.35 -5.87 -17.62
CA LEU A 467 2.18 -5.00 -17.76
C LEU A 467 1.63 -4.52 -16.41
N VAL A 468 1.62 -5.39 -15.40
CA VAL A 468 1.22 -5.05 -14.02
C VAL A 468 2.24 -4.10 -13.37
N ILE A 469 3.54 -4.34 -13.56
CA ILE A 469 4.59 -3.44 -13.05
C ILE A 469 4.46 -2.05 -13.69
N LEU A 470 4.28 -1.99 -15.01
CA LEU A 470 4.07 -0.73 -15.73
C LEU A 470 2.83 0.00 -15.21
N PHE A 471 1.72 -0.73 -15.02
CA PHE A 471 0.50 -0.18 -14.43
C PHE A 471 0.74 0.48 -13.07
N LEU A 472 1.48 -0.20 -12.17
CA LEU A 472 1.78 0.34 -10.84
C LEU A 472 2.72 1.56 -10.90
N ILE A 473 3.70 1.57 -11.81
CA ILE A 473 4.56 2.75 -12.05
C ILE A 473 3.73 3.93 -12.54
N LEU A 474 2.89 3.73 -13.56
CA LEU A 474 2.03 4.78 -14.10
C LEU A 474 1.06 5.31 -13.05
N TRP A 475 0.56 4.43 -12.17
CA TRP A 475 -0.26 4.85 -11.03
C TRP A 475 0.52 5.69 -10.02
N GLY A 476 1.74 5.30 -9.64
CA GLY A 476 2.59 6.10 -8.75
C GLY A 476 2.88 7.50 -9.31
N ILE A 477 3.15 7.58 -10.62
CA ILE A 477 3.33 8.85 -11.34
C ILE A 477 2.03 9.66 -11.35
N TYR A 478 0.88 9.04 -11.66
CA TYR A 478 -0.43 9.70 -11.60
C TYR A 478 -0.68 10.34 -10.23
N MET A 479 -0.46 9.56 -9.17
CA MET A 479 -0.68 10.04 -7.81
C MET A 479 0.32 11.15 -7.44
N SER A 480 1.57 11.06 -7.88
CA SER A 480 2.54 12.13 -7.66
C SER A 480 2.13 13.43 -8.37
N VAL A 481 1.66 13.38 -9.62
CA VAL A 481 1.15 14.58 -10.31
C VAL A 481 -0.05 15.19 -9.58
N ASN A 482 -0.95 14.36 -9.04
CA ASN A 482 -2.13 14.83 -8.30
C ASN A 482 -1.84 15.23 -6.85
N SER A 483 -0.61 15.07 -6.37
CA SER A 483 -0.22 15.49 -5.03
C SER A 483 -0.01 17.00 -4.94
N VAL A 484 -0.04 17.73 -6.06
CA VAL A 484 0.06 19.19 -6.06
C VAL A 484 -1.35 19.79 -6.07
N PRO A 485 -1.71 20.70 -5.13
CA PRO A 485 -2.98 21.41 -5.19
C PRO A 485 -3.02 22.34 -6.41
N TYR A 486 -4.11 22.29 -7.17
CA TYR A 486 -4.33 23.15 -8.33
C TYR A 486 -5.08 24.40 -7.88
N LEU A 487 -4.47 25.57 -8.07
CA LEU A 487 -5.05 26.88 -7.71
C LEU A 487 -5.79 27.56 -8.88
N GLY A 488 -6.15 26.80 -9.92
CA GLY A 488 -6.81 27.34 -11.12
C GLY A 488 -8.32 27.20 -11.11
#